data_AF-A0A2A4NQE0-F1
#
_entry.id   AF-A0A2A4NQE0-F1
#
_cell.length_a   1.000
_cell.length_b   1.000
_cell.length_c   1.000
_cell.angle_alpha   90.00
_cell.angle_beta   90.00
_cell.angle_gamma   90.00
#
_symmetry.space_group_name_H-M   'P 1'
#
loop_
_entity.id
_entity.type
_entity.pdbx_description
1 polymer ?
#
loop_
_entity_poly.entity_id
_entity_poly.type
_entity_poly.pdbx_seq_one_letter_code
_entity_poly.pdbx_strand_id
1 'polypeptide(L)'
;MSCSKEDDINGVKVKFYNETSFNISELNVGDKNVGPLDKNASTDFFIYEKFGFDTGIPDENCTGKIVDQLVKSYSRFYWCGTEKTFVEEGTYEMVIKLVEIDSIKYFRIDLK
;
A
#
# COMPACT_ATOMS: atom_id res chain seq x y z
N MET A 1 26.33 -25.40 5.85
CA MET A 1 25.21 -24.77 5.14
C MET A 1 23.98 -25.01 6.00
N SER A 2 23.53 -24.00 6.74
CA SER A 2 22.36 -24.14 7.60
C SER A 2 21.23 -23.42 6.89
N CYS A 3 20.25 -24.16 6.40
CA CYS A 3 19.00 -23.58 5.91
C CYS A 3 18.37 -22.84 7.09
N SER A 4 18.33 -21.51 7.01
CA SER A 4 17.53 -20.69 7.91
C SER A 4 16.09 -21.13 7.73
N LYS A 5 15.44 -21.52 8.82
CA LYS A 5 13.99 -21.69 8.87
C LYS A 5 13.40 -20.36 8.42
N GLU A 6 12.84 -20.36 7.22
CA GLU A 6 11.85 -19.35 6.86
C GLU A 6 10.73 -19.58 7.86
N ASP A 7 10.65 -18.73 8.87
CA ASP A 7 9.49 -18.69 9.75
C ASP A 7 8.26 -18.69 8.84
N ASP A 8 7.37 -19.66 9.06
CA ASP A 8 6.02 -19.71 8.49
C ASP A 8 5.27 -18.48 9.01
N ILE A 9 5.56 -17.33 8.40
CA ILE A 9 4.84 -16.10 8.64
C ILE A 9 3.51 -16.28 7.92
N ASN A 10 2.51 -16.76 8.67
CA ASN A 10 1.13 -16.74 8.26
C ASN A 10 0.71 -15.28 8.02
N GLY A 11 0.23 -15.00 6.81
CA GLY A 11 -0.22 -13.66 6.40
C GLY A 11 0.27 -13.26 5.02
N VAL A 12 -0.15 -12.07 4.61
CA VAL A 12 0.18 -11.45 3.34
C VAL A 12 1.44 -10.61 3.49
N LYS A 13 2.47 -10.91 2.69
CA LYS A 13 3.71 -10.12 2.64
C LYS A 13 3.56 -9.03 1.59
N VAL A 14 3.62 -7.76 1.99
CA VAL A 14 3.45 -6.62 1.10
C VAL A 14 4.63 -5.67 1.22
N LYS A 15 5.26 -5.33 0.09
CA LYS A 15 6.27 -4.25 0.03
C LYS A 15 5.73 -3.10 -0.80
N PHE A 16 6.14 -1.88 -0.46
CA PHE A 16 5.69 -0.67 -1.13
C PHE A 16 6.85 0.01 -1.85
N TYR A 17 6.63 0.43 -3.09
CA TYR A 17 7.53 1.27 -3.87
C TYR A 17 6.90 2.64 -4.08
N ASN A 18 7.63 3.70 -3.78
CA ASN A 18 7.17 5.06 -4.00
C ASN A 18 7.55 5.53 -5.41
N GLU A 19 6.56 5.52 -6.31
CA GLU A 19 6.68 6.06 -7.68
C GLU A 19 6.20 7.52 -7.74
N THR A 20 5.89 8.14 -6.61
CA THR A 20 5.60 9.57 -6.59
C THR A 20 6.87 10.39 -6.81
N SER A 21 6.72 11.61 -7.31
CA SER A 21 7.83 12.55 -7.45
C SER A 21 8.32 13.13 -6.11
N PHE A 22 7.78 12.69 -4.98
CA PHE A 22 7.98 13.28 -3.66
C PHE A 22 8.36 12.24 -2.61
N ASN A 23 9.01 12.69 -1.54
CA ASN A 23 9.19 11.87 -0.34
C ASN A 23 7.88 11.85 0.45
N ILE A 24 7.55 10.70 1.01
CA ILE A 24 6.41 10.53 1.91
C ILE A 24 6.99 10.44 3.33
N SER A 25 6.70 11.38 4.22
CA SER A 25 7.34 11.40 5.55
C SER A 25 6.67 10.47 6.57
N GLU A 26 5.38 10.20 6.41
CA GLU A 26 4.58 9.39 7.34
C GLU A 26 3.58 8.52 6.59
N LEU A 27 4.01 7.43 5.96
CA LEU A 27 3.13 6.52 5.24
C LEU A 27 2.45 5.52 6.20
N ASN A 28 1.14 5.37 6.08
CA ASN A 28 0.34 4.34 6.72
C ASN A 28 -0.50 3.64 5.66
N VAL A 29 -0.50 2.30 5.66
CA VAL A 29 -1.30 1.49 4.75
C VAL A 29 -2.03 0.42 5.55
N GLY A 30 -3.36 0.43 5.50
CA GLY A 30 -4.22 -0.40 6.34
C GLY A 30 -4.00 -0.09 7.83
N ASP A 31 -3.65 -1.13 8.59
CA ASP A 31 -3.31 -1.07 10.02
C ASP A 31 -1.80 -0.85 10.28
N LYS A 32 -0.96 -0.79 9.24
CA LYS A 32 0.50 -0.67 9.39
C LYS A 32 0.99 0.76 9.23
N ASN A 33 1.82 1.17 10.18
CA ASN A 33 2.70 2.32 10.01
C ASN A 33 3.92 1.86 9.18
N VAL A 34 3.97 2.31 7.93
CA VAL A 34 5.07 2.02 7.01
C VAL A 34 6.25 2.96 7.26
N GLY A 35 5.97 4.17 7.77
CA GLY A 35 6.98 5.17 8.10
C GLY A 35 7.39 6.02 6.90
N PRO A 36 8.55 6.69 6.95
CA PRO A 36 9.02 7.51 5.84
C PRO A 36 9.44 6.64 4.65
N LEU A 37 9.12 7.09 3.43
CA LEU A 37 9.48 6.44 2.19
C LEU A 37 9.94 7.49 1.16
N ASP A 38 11.23 7.44 0.84
CA ASP A 38 11.84 8.33 -0.14
C ASP A 38 11.31 8.09 -1.56
N LYS A 39 11.40 9.11 -2.41
CA LYS A 39 11.06 8.98 -3.84
C LYS A 39 11.89 7.87 -4.49
N ASN A 40 11.26 7.06 -5.33
CA ASN A 40 11.88 5.91 -6.02
C ASN A 40 12.54 4.89 -5.07
N ALA A 41 12.10 4.82 -3.82
CA ALA A 41 12.56 3.82 -2.86
C ALA A 41 11.50 2.74 -2.63
N SER A 42 11.95 1.57 -2.20
CA SER A 42 11.09 0.50 -1.70
C SER A 42 11.28 0.33 -0.21
N THR A 43 10.23 -0.11 0.45
CA THR A 43 10.28 -0.61 1.82
C THR A 43 10.74 -2.07 1.84
N ASP A 44 11.07 -2.56 3.04
CA ASP A 44 11.02 -3.99 3.33
C ASP A 44 9.57 -4.52 3.29
N PHE A 45 9.42 -5.83 3.34
CA PHE A 45 8.11 -6.47 3.42
C PHE A 45 7.46 -6.25 4.79
N PHE A 46 6.21 -5.78 4.76
CA PHE A 46 5.31 -5.77 5.91
C PHE A 46 4.40 -6.99 5.84
N ILE A 47 4.00 -7.48 7.00
CA ILE A 47 3.14 -8.65 7.13
C ILE A 47 1.78 -8.19 7.60
N TYR A 48 0.77 -8.51 6.81
CA TYR A 48 -0.63 -8.25 7.10
C TYR A 48 -1.33 -9.58 7.39
N GLU A 49 -2.28 -9.58 8.33
CA GLU A 49 -3.14 -10.76 8.54
C GLU A 49 -4.00 -11.01 7.29
N LYS A 50 -4.52 -9.93 6.73
CA LYS A 50 -5.27 -9.91 5.47
C LYS A 50 -5.06 -8.60 4.75
N PHE A 51 -5.25 -8.59 3.44
CA PHE A 51 -5.10 -7.40 2.63
C PHE A 51 -6.30 -7.25 1.68
N GLY A 52 -6.90 -6.07 1.65
CA GLY A 52 -8.07 -5.76 0.83
C GLY A 52 -7.76 -5.62 -0.66
N PHE A 53 -8.61 -6.22 -1.48
CA PHE A 53 -8.62 -6.05 -2.93
C PHE A 53 -10.05 -5.78 -3.41
N ASP A 54 -10.18 -4.95 -4.44
CA ASP A 54 -11.41 -4.77 -5.20
C ASP A 54 -11.11 -5.13 -6.67
N THR A 55 -11.76 -6.18 -7.18
CA THR A 55 -11.62 -6.63 -8.58
C THR A 55 -10.14 -6.84 -8.98
N GLY A 56 -9.34 -7.39 -8.05
CA GLY A 56 -7.91 -7.64 -8.24
C GLY A 56 -6.99 -6.42 -8.08
N ILE A 57 -7.53 -5.25 -7.72
CA ILE A 57 -6.76 -4.04 -7.43
C ILE A 57 -6.63 -3.88 -5.91
N PRO A 58 -5.44 -3.55 -5.37
CA PRO A 58 -5.26 -3.22 -3.97
C PRO A 58 -6.26 -2.15 -3.49
N ASP A 59 -7.05 -2.46 -2.47
CA ASP A 59 -8.07 -1.58 -1.91
C ASP A 59 -7.89 -1.48 -0.39
N GLU A 60 -6.71 -1.01 0.02
CA GLU A 60 -6.41 -0.66 1.40
C GLU A 60 -6.37 0.85 1.59
N ASN A 61 -6.73 1.28 2.80
CA ASN A 61 -6.59 2.69 3.17
C ASN A 61 -5.11 3.07 3.14
N CYS A 62 -4.75 4.14 2.45
CA CYS A 62 -3.38 4.61 2.37
C CYS A 62 -3.33 6.10 2.66
N THR A 63 -2.60 6.49 3.69
CA THR A 63 -2.47 7.89 4.09
C THR A 63 -1.03 8.24 4.32
N GLY A 64 -0.67 9.49 4.08
CA GLY A 64 0.63 9.99 4.47
C GLY A 64 0.87 11.44 4.13
N LYS A 65 2.05 11.92 4.44
CA LYS A 65 2.40 13.35 4.29
C LYS A 65 3.39 13.56 3.15
N ILE A 66 3.03 14.44 2.22
CA ILE A 66 3.92 14.96 1.17
C ILE A 66 4.05 16.46 1.40
N VAL A 67 5.27 16.96 1.63
CA VAL A 67 5.53 18.39 1.88
C VAL A 67 4.60 18.93 2.97
N ASP A 68 4.52 18.21 4.09
CA ASP A 68 3.67 18.50 5.26
C ASP A 68 2.15 18.51 5.03
N GLN A 69 1.70 18.16 3.81
CA GLN A 69 0.27 18.02 3.50
C GLN A 69 -0.16 16.57 3.63
N LEU A 70 -1.24 16.34 4.39
CA LEU A 70 -1.88 15.03 4.49
C LEU A 70 -2.56 14.68 3.16
N VAL A 71 -2.09 13.61 2.54
CA VAL A 71 -2.65 12.98 1.35
C VAL A 71 -3.30 11.67 1.78
N LYS A 72 -4.52 11.43 1.31
CA LYS A 72 -5.30 10.21 1.61
C LYS A 72 -5.46 9.39 0.33
N SER A 73 -5.82 8.12 0.48
CA SER A 73 -6.08 7.26 -0.65
C SER A 73 -7.35 7.71 -1.36
N TYR A 74 -7.34 7.57 -2.68
CA TYR A 74 -8.56 7.77 -3.44
C TYR A 74 -9.44 6.54 -3.23
N SER A 75 -10.40 6.64 -2.32
CA SER A 75 -11.38 5.57 -2.09
C SER A 75 -12.43 5.57 -3.22
N ARG A 76 -12.06 5.12 -4.42
CA ARG A 76 -12.95 5.00 -5.60
C ARG A 76 -13.98 3.86 -5.41
N PHE A 77 -13.74 2.96 -4.45
CA PHE A 77 -14.42 1.68 -4.30
C PHE A 77 -15.57 1.67 -3.28
N TYR A 78 -16.13 2.83 -2.94
CA TYR A 78 -17.40 2.92 -2.20
C TYR A 78 -18.64 2.87 -3.12
N TRP A 79 -18.46 2.67 -4.42
CA TRP A 79 -19.56 2.71 -5.38
C TRP A 79 -20.10 1.31 -5.68
N CYS A 80 -21.12 0.90 -4.91
CA CYS A 80 -22.17 -0.07 -5.26
C CYS A 80 -21.83 -1.09 -6.37
N GLY A 81 -21.51 -2.33 -5.98
CA GLY A 81 -21.57 -3.50 -6.88
C GLY A 81 -20.25 -4.23 -7.16
N THR A 82 -19.14 -3.85 -6.53
CA THR A 82 -17.85 -4.53 -6.72
C THR A 82 -17.58 -5.58 -5.63
N GLU A 83 -16.91 -6.66 -6.01
CA GLU A 83 -16.54 -7.76 -5.11
C GLU A 83 -15.26 -7.39 -4.34
N LYS A 84 -15.45 -6.76 -3.17
CA LYS A 84 -14.37 -6.60 -2.19
C LYS A 84 -13.99 -7.97 -1.65
N THR A 85 -12.74 -8.36 -1.86
CA THR A 85 -12.17 -9.61 -1.36
C THR A 85 -10.98 -9.29 -0.46
N PHE A 86 -10.73 -10.16 0.50
CA PHE A 86 -9.51 -10.11 1.31
C PHE A 86 -8.67 -11.33 0.94
N VAL A 87 -7.38 -11.13 0.75
CA VAL A 87 -6.42 -12.22 0.66
C VAL A 87 -5.74 -12.38 2.02
N GLU A 88 -5.46 -13.61 2.42
CA GLU A 88 -4.86 -13.95 3.72
C GLU A 88 -3.44 -14.53 3.56
N GLU A 89 -3.04 -14.82 2.31
CA GLU A 89 -1.72 -15.34 1.96
C GLU A 89 -1.19 -14.71 0.67
N GLY A 90 0.12 -14.82 0.45
CA GLY A 90 0.79 -14.37 -0.76
C GLY A 90 1.85 -13.32 -0.52
N THR A 91 2.61 -13.01 -1.57
CA THR A 91 3.64 -11.97 -1.57
C THR A 91 3.36 -10.99 -2.70
N TYR A 92 3.22 -9.71 -2.37
CA TYR A 92 2.83 -8.66 -3.29
C TYR A 92 3.80 -7.49 -3.25
N GLU A 93 4.17 -7.01 -4.43
CA GLU A 93 4.84 -5.74 -4.59
C GLU A 93 3.83 -4.69 -5.03
N MET A 94 3.72 -3.63 -4.26
CA MET A 94 2.79 -2.54 -4.50
C MET A 94 3.53 -1.28 -4.92
N VAL A 95 2.91 -0.51 -5.80
CA VAL A 95 3.38 0.80 -6.23
C VAL A 95 2.44 1.87 -5.70
N ILE A 96 3.00 2.86 -5.02
CA ILE A 96 2.29 4.04 -4.55
C ILE A 96 2.49 5.15 -5.57
N LYS A 97 1.38 5.63 -6.13
CA LYS A 97 1.32 6.73 -7.08
C LYS A 97 0.54 7.89 -6.48
N LEU A 98 0.82 9.08 -7.01
CA LEU A 98 0.08 10.30 -6.70
C LEU A 98 -0.81 10.63 -7.90
N VAL A 99 -2.11 10.68 -7.68
CA VAL A 99 -3.09 11.06 -8.70
C VAL A 99 -3.79 12.34 -8.31
N GLU A 100 -4.12 13.17 -9.28
CA GLU A 100 -4.85 14.43 -9.07
C GLU A 100 -6.24 14.33 -9.70
N ILE A 101 -7.27 14.55 -8.88
CA ILE A 101 -8.68 14.48 -9.29
C ILE A 101 -9.35 15.73 -8.71
N ASP A 102 -9.95 16.53 -9.59
CA ASP A 102 -10.57 17.82 -9.23
C ASP A 102 -9.63 18.74 -8.42
N SER A 103 -8.35 18.81 -8.82
CA SER A 103 -7.27 19.56 -8.14
C SER A 103 -6.92 19.07 -6.72
N ILE A 104 -7.44 17.91 -6.31
CA ILE A 104 -7.09 17.27 -5.04
C ILE A 104 -6.17 16.08 -5.31
N LYS A 105 -5.06 16.02 -4.55
CA LYS A 105 -4.07 14.94 -4.65
C LYS A 105 -4.47 13.77 -3.77
N TYR A 106 -4.32 12.56 -4.30
CA TYR A 106 -4.63 11.32 -3.61
C TYR A 106 -3.55 10.27 -3.86
N PHE A 107 -3.38 9.39 -2.88
CA PHE A 107 -2.62 8.16 -3.08
C PHE A 107 -3.45 7.13 -3.83
N ARG A 108 -2.79 6.45 -4.76
CA ARG A 108 -3.30 5.25 -5.41
C ARG A 108 -2.28 4.14 -5.22
N ILE A 109 -2.75 2.98 -4.79
CA ILE A 109 -1.94 1.77 -4.69
C ILE A 109 -2.30 0.88 -5.88
N ASP A 110 -1.28 0.45 -6.63
CA ASP A 110 -1.42 -0.53 -7.70
C ASP A 110 -0.51 -1.73 -7.40
N LEU A 111 -0.87 -2.91 -7.92
CA LEU A 111 0.09 -4.00 -8.04
C LEU A 111 1.18 -3.62 -9.06
N LYS A 112 2.43 -3.98 -8.75
CA LYS A 112 3.57 -3.74 -9.63
C LYS A 112 3.59 -4.66 -10.84
#